data_AF-A0A3N5X6V0-F1
#
_entry.id   AF-A0A3N5X6V0-F1
#
_cell.length_a   1.000
_cell.length_b   1.000
_cell.length_c   1.000
_cell.angle_alpha   90.00
_cell.angle_beta   90.00
_cell.angle_gamma   90.00
#
_symmetry.space_group_name_H-M   'P 1'
#
loop_
_entity.id
_entity.type
_entity.pdbx_description
1 polymer ?
#
loop_
_entity_poly.entity_id
_entity_poly.type
_entity_poly.pdbx_seq_one_letter_code
_entity_poly.pdbx_strand_id
1 'polypeptide(L)'
;MDMAEAGRRGEKIDGSWLPGAPDGARSGRPARRLRGRSGSAIIEFAFVFPLLLVLVFGIFDFGRIFYIQLTLQSAVREASRLTITGNQLPDPDNPGEYLSRIESIVHMIQTVAPSLNVSAEHVSIIGPGGPGDPGGPGELVTIRVDYDIE
;
A
#
# COMPACT_ATOMS: atom_id res chain seq x y z
N MET A 1 89.06 -32.95 -70.58
CA MET A 1 89.05 -32.27 -71.89
C MET A 1 87.79 -32.76 -72.59
N ASP A 2 86.74 -31.99 -72.84
CA ASP A 2 86.57 -30.55 -72.87
C ASP A 2 85.07 -30.21 -72.84
N MET A 3 84.74 -29.11 -72.14
CA MET A 3 83.71 -28.09 -72.38
C MET A 3 82.19 -28.37 -72.51
N ALA A 4 81.49 -27.42 -71.87
CA ALA A 4 80.34 -26.66 -72.35
C ALA A 4 78.93 -27.05 -71.88
N GLU A 5 78.48 -26.28 -70.87
CA GLU A 5 77.41 -25.28 -71.05
C GLU A 5 76.12 -25.73 -71.75
N ALA A 6 75.01 -25.76 -71.01
CA ALA A 6 73.73 -25.24 -71.49
C ALA A 6 72.72 -25.12 -70.35
N GLY A 7 72.63 -23.89 -69.82
CA GLY A 7 71.50 -23.49 -68.98
C GLY A 7 70.19 -23.56 -69.77
N ARG A 8 69.22 -24.31 -69.26
CA ARG A 8 67.84 -24.26 -69.74
C ARG A 8 67.10 -23.11 -69.05
N ARG A 9 67.06 -21.99 -69.78
CA ARG A 9 66.10 -20.89 -69.63
C ARG A 9 64.67 -21.41 -69.85
N GLY A 10 63.71 -20.77 -69.19
CA GLY A 10 62.39 -20.56 -69.80
C GLY A 10 61.17 -20.74 -68.91
N GLU A 11 61.12 -20.15 -67.72
CA GLU A 11 59.82 -19.92 -67.07
C GLU A 11 59.24 -18.62 -67.65
N LYS A 12 58.30 -18.77 -68.58
CA LYS A 12 57.68 -17.67 -69.30
C LYS A 12 56.16 -17.76 -69.16
N ILE A 13 55.65 -16.64 -68.64
CA ILE A 13 54.39 -15.96 -68.93
C ILE A 13 53.14 -16.36 -68.11
N ASP A 14 52.87 -15.48 -67.16
CA ASP A 14 51.58 -14.92 -66.70
C ASP A 14 50.40 -15.05 -67.68
N GLY A 15 49.25 -15.45 -67.13
CA GLY A 15 47.95 -15.50 -67.78
C GLY A 15 46.82 -15.07 -66.83
N SER A 16 46.92 -13.84 -66.34
CA SER A 16 45.84 -13.00 -65.83
C SER A 16 44.53 -13.12 -66.64
N TRP A 17 43.54 -13.86 -66.12
CA TRP A 17 42.12 -13.69 -66.48
C TRP A 17 41.20 -14.17 -65.36
N LEU A 18 40.98 -13.37 -64.30
CA LEU A 18 39.66 -13.24 -63.68
C LEU A 18 39.55 -11.90 -62.90
N PRO A 19 38.55 -11.05 -63.19
CA PRO A 19 38.18 -9.89 -62.39
C PRO A 19 37.67 -10.29 -61.00
N GLY A 20 37.96 -9.46 -59.98
CA GLY A 20 37.70 -9.78 -58.58
C GLY A 20 36.22 -9.98 -58.19
N ALA A 21 36.02 -10.87 -57.22
CA ALA A 21 34.80 -10.97 -56.41
C ALA A 21 35.17 -10.95 -54.92
N PRO A 22 34.61 -10.03 -54.11
CA PRO A 22 34.82 -10.00 -52.67
C PRO A 22 33.86 -10.96 -51.97
N ASP A 23 34.30 -12.17 -51.67
CA ASP A 23 33.43 -13.15 -51.00
C ASP A 23 33.59 -13.05 -49.48
N GLY A 24 32.75 -12.18 -48.91
CA GLY A 24 32.55 -12.01 -47.49
C GLY A 24 32.00 -13.26 -46.83
N ALA A 25 32.88 -14.04 -46.21
CA ALA A 25 32.48 -15.06 -45.25
C ALA A 25 32.41 -14.45 -43.83
N ARG A 26 31.51 -13.48 -43.61
CA ARG A 26 31.01 -13.19 -42.27
C ARG A 26 30.11 -14.35 -41.86
N SER A 27 30.67 -15.33 -41.17
CA SER A 27 29.90 -16.35 -40.47
C SER A 27 29.13 -15.70 -39.33
N GLY A 28 27.97 -15.12 -39.67
CA GLY A 28 26.96 -14.73 -38.71
C GLY A 28 26.51 -15.97 -37.98
N ARG A 29 27.07 -16.22 -36.80
CA ARG A 29 26.51 -17.17 -35.83
C ARG A 29 25.04 -16.76 -35.64
N PRO A 30 24.06 -17.66 -35.86
CA PRO A 30 22.68 -17.31 -35.53
C PRO A 30 22.66 -17.01 -34.04
N ALA A 31 22.44 -15.75 -33.70
CA ALA A 31 22.21 -15.33 -32.33
C ALA A 31 21.00 -16.14 -31.86
N ARG A 32 21.28 -17.16 -31.04
CA ARG A 32 20.28 -18.01 -30.41
C ARG A 32 19.32 -17.09 -29.69
N ARG A 33 18.15 -16.86 -30.28
CA ARG A 33 17.05 -16.14 -29.63
C ARG A 33 16.85 -16.85 -28.30
N LEU A 34 17.17 -16.16 -27.21
CA LEU A 34 16.87 -16.59 -25.85
C LEU A 34 15.35 -16.67 -25.77
N ARG A 35 14.82 -17.86 -26.06
CA ARG A 35 13.40 -18.21 -26.02
C ARG A 35 12.88 -17.98 -24.61
N GLY A 36 12.22 -16.84 -24.41
CA GLY A 36 10.80 -16.74 -24.05
C GLY A 36 10.30 -17.26 -22.70
N ARG A 37 11.11 -17.92 -21.86
CA ARG A 37 10.62 -18.43 -20.56
C ARG A 37 10.39 -17.33 -19.52
N SER A 38 11.29 -16.34 -19.44
CA SER A 38 11.19 -15.26 -18.45
C SER A 38 10.09 -14.25 -18.80
N GLY A 39 9.77 -14.07 -20.08
CA GLY A 39 8.71 -13.15 -20.54
C GLY A 39 7.29 -13.72 -20.33
N SER A 40 7.11 -15.05 -20.46
CA SER A 40 5.81 -15.70 -20.24
C SER A 40 5.33 -15.54 -18.80
N ALA A 41 6.22 -15.75 -17.82
CA ALA A 41 5.89 -15.65 -16.40
C ALA A 41 5.42 -14.24 -15.99
N ILE A 42 5.97 -13.18 -16.60
CA ILE A 42 5.54 -11.79 -16.36
C ILE A 42 4.12 -11.56 -16.87
N ILE A 43 3.78 -12.14 -18.03
CA ILE A 43 2.46 -12.02 -18.64
C ILE A 43 1.42 -12.81 -17.83
N GLU A 44 1.77 -14.02 -17.40
CA GLU A 44 0.91 -14.84 -16.53
C GLU A 44 0.60 -14.12 -15.21
N PHE A 45 1.61 -13.48 -14.59
CA PHE A 45 1.42 -12.66 -13.40
C PHE A 45 0.58 -11.42 -13.69
N ALA A 46 0.75 -10.76 -14.84
CA ALA A 46 0.00 -9.56 -15.20
C ALA A 46 -1.53 -9.78 -15.27
N PHE A 47 -1.99 -11.01 -15.52
CA PHE A 47 -3.41 -11.34 -15.49
C PHE A 47 -3.94 -11.69 -14.09
N VAL A 48 -3.13 -12.33 -13.25
CA VAL A 48 -3.54 -12.72 -11.88
C VAL A 48 -3.42 -11.55 -10.91
N PHE A 49 -2.44 -10.66 -11.12
CA PHE A 49 -2.15 -9.55 -10.24
C PHE A 49 -3.33 -8.57 -10.03
N PRO A 50 -4.07 -8.14 -11.06
CA PRO A 50 -5.25 -7.28 -10.87
C PRO A 50 -6.33 -7.93 -10.00
N LEU A 51 -6.57 -9.24 -10.18
CA LEU A 51 -7.52 -9.99 -9.37
C LEU A 51 -7.06 -10.08 -7.91
N LEU A 52 -5.76 -10.33 -7.71
CA LEU A 52 -5.16 -10.35 -6.38
C LEU A 52 -5.26 -8.99 -5.69
N LEU A 53 -5.03 -7.89 -6.41
CA LEU A 53 -5.20 -6.54 -5.88
C LEU A 53 -6.63 -6.27 -5.43
N VAL A 54 -7.64 -6.62 -6.25
CA VAL A 54 -9.05 -6.46 -5.87
C VAL A 54 -9.36 -7.26 -4.61
N LEU A 55 -8.88 -8.50 -4.51
CA LEU A 55 -9.09 -9.33 -3.32
C LEU A 55 -8.44 -8.72 -2.07
N VAL A 56 -7.19 -8.27 -2.20
CA VAL A 56 -6.44 -7.66 -1.09
C VAL A 56 -7.11 -6.36 -0.64
N PHE A 57 -7.40 -5.45 -1.57
CA PHE A 57 -8.10 -4.20 -1.25
C PHE A 57 -9.48 -4.46 -0.64
N GLY A 58 -10.23 -5.45 -1.16
CA GLY A 58 -11.49 -5.87 -0.57
C GLY A 58 -11.33 -6.32 0.89
N ILE A 59 -10.38 -7.21 1.17
CA ILE A 59 -10.11 -7.67 2.55
C ILE A 59 -9.73 -6.49 3.47
N PHE A 60 -8.90 -5.56 2.99
CA PHE A 60 -8.53 -4.37 3.77
C PHE A 60 -9.73 -3.48 4.07
N ASP A 61 -10.60 -3.24 3.08
CA ASP A 61 -11.77 -2.38 3.24
C ASP A 61 -12.78 -2.99 4.22
N PHE A 62 -13.11 -4.28 4.05
CA PHE A 62 -13.96 -4.99 5.00
C PHE A 62 -13.34 -5.03 6.41
N GLY A 63 -12.03 -5.29 6.52
CA GLY A 63 -11.31 -5.28 7.78
C GLY A 63 -11.36 -3.93 8.49
N ARG A 64 -11.23 -2.83 7.73
CA ARG A 64 -11.33 -1.46 8.24
C ARG A 64 -12.73 -1.18 8.82
N ILE A 65 -13.79 -1.58 8.13
CA ILE A 65 -15.17 -1.39 8.61
C ILE A 65 -15.40 -2.13 9.93
N PHE A 66 -15.00 -3.40 10.02
CA PHE A 66 -15.13 -4.17 11.27
C PHE A 66 -14.32 -3.57 12.41
N TYR A 67 -13.10 -3.12 12.11
CA TYR A 67 -12.25 -2.45 13.09
C TYR A 67 -12.90 -1.18 13.65
N ILE A 68 -13.49 -0.34 12.80
CA ILE A 68 -14.21 0.87 13.20
C ILE A 68 -15.39 0.51 14.12
N GLN A 69 -16.20 -0.48 13.74
CA GLN A 69 -17.37 -0.88 14.54
C GLN A 69 -16.98 -1.37 15.94
N LEU A 70 -15.98 -2.24 16.05
CA LEU A 70 -15.51 -2.78 17.33
C LEU A 70 -14.93 -1.69 18.25
N THR A 71 -14.19 -0.76 17.65
CA THR A 71 -13.57 0.36 18.34
C THR A 71 -14.64 1.34 18.83
N LEU A 72 -15.62 1.68 17.98
CA LEU A 72 -16.73 2.56 18.33
C LEU A 72 -17.58 1.98 19.47
N GLN A 73 -17.94 0.69 19.40
CA GLN A 73 -18.68 0.03 20.49
C GLN A 73 -17.93 0.09 21.82
N SER A 74 -16.60 0.03 21.78
CA SER A 74 -15.77 0.13 22.97
C SER A 74 -15.71 1.55 23.52
N ALA A 75 -15.59 2.55 22.64
CA ALA A 75 -15.63 3.96 23.02
C ALA A 75 -16.99 4.35 23.63
N VAL A 76 -18.10 3.94 23.01
CA VAL A 76 -19.47 4.22 23.51
C VAL A 76 -19.69 3.62 24.89
N ARG A 77 -19.18 2.41 25.15
CA ARG A 77 -19.29 1.77 26.46
C ARG A 77 -18.56 2.57 27.54
N GLU A 78 -17.35 3.04 27.26
CA GLU A 78 -16.56 3.84 28.20
C GLU A 78 -17.21 5.22 28.42
N ALA A 79 -17.67 5.85 27.34
CA ALA A 79 -18.43 7.11 27.39
C ALA A 79 -19.72 6.97 28.23
N SER A 80 -20.45 5.88 28.06
CA SER A 80 -21.66 5.58 28.85
C SER A 80 -21.33 5.44 30.34
N ARG A 81 -20.22 4.77 30.66
CA ARG A 81 -19.74 4.62 32.05
C ARG A 81 -19.46 5.98 32.69
N LEU A 82 -18.77 6.88 31.99
CA LEU A 82 -18.53 8.25 32.49
C LEU A 82 -19.81 9.07 32.60
N THR A 83 -20.71 8.91 31.63
CA THR A 83 -21.98 9.64 31.62
C THR A 83 -22.81 9.28 32.85
N ILE A 84 -22.94 7.99 33.15
CA ILE A 84 -23.74 7.49 34.28
C ILE A 84 -23.04 7.77 35.63
N THR A 85 -21.72 7.62 35.70
CA THR A 85 -21.00 7.88 36.97
C THR A 85 -20.87 9.37 37.27
N GLY A 86 -20.94 10.23 36.24
CA GLY A 86 -20.71 11.66 36.37
C GLY A 86 -19.24 12.03 36.63
N ASN A 87 -18.31 11.07 36.57
CA ASN A 87 -16.89 11.31 36.83
C ASN A 87 -16.26 12.19 35.73
N GLN A 88 -15.35 13.07 36.15
CA GLN A 88 -14.52 13.89 35.28
C GLN A 88 -13.09 13.34 35.24
N LEU A 89 -12.44 13.45 34.09
CA LEU A 89 -11.05 13.06 33.90
C LEU A 89 -10.12 14.22 34.27
N PRO A 90 -8.92 13.93 34.80
CA PRO A 90 -7.88 14.95 34.97
C PRO A 90 -7.51 15.57 33.62
N ASP A 91 -7.30 16.88 33.61
CA ASP A 91 -6.81 17.60 32.43
C ASP A 91 -5.33 17.26 32.18
N PRO A 92 -4.97 16.66 31.03
CA PRO A 92 -3.59 16.36 30.67
C PRO A 92 -2.72 17.62 30.50
N ASP A 93 -3.33 18.72 30.08
CA ASP A 93 -2.64 19.99 29.78
C ASP A 93 -2.51 20.88 31.03
N ASN A 94 -3.40 20.69 32.02
CA ASN A 94 -3.43 21.46 33.27
C ASN A 94 -3.39 20.54 34.51
N PRO A 95 -2.20 20.15 35.00
CA PRO A 95 -2.08 19.24 36.13
C PRO A 95 -2.73 19.79 37.41
N GLY A 96 -3.73 19.07 37.93
CA GLY A 96 -4.49 19.45 39.13
C GLY A 96 -5.89 20.01 38.82
N GLU A 97 -6.19 20.26 37.55
CA GLU A 97 -7.53 20.57 37.08
C GLU A 97 -8.19 19.33 36.46
N TYR A 98 -9.53 19.37 36.39
CA TYR A 98 -10.33 18.33 35.76
C TYR A 98 -10.99 18.92 34.52
N LEU A 99 -11.05 18.12 33.45
CA LEU A 99 -11.77 18.47 32.23
C LEU A 99 -13.25 18.66 32.55
N SER A 100 -13.94 19.47 31.75
CA SER A 100 -15.40 19.48 31.79
C SER A 100 -15.94 18.07 31.49
N ARG A 101 -17.18 17.79 31.88
CA ARG A 101 -17.77 16.43 31.72
C ARG A 101 -17.79 15.98 30.26
N ILE A 102 -18.14 16.89 29.35
CA ILE A 102 -18.19 16.61 27.92
C ILE A 102 -16.77 16.36 27.40
N GLU A 103 -15.81 17.20 27.77
CA GLU A 103 -14.40 17.03 27.36
C GLU A 103 -13.79 15.75 27.93
N SER A 104 -14.15 15.35 29.15
CA SER A 104 -13.73 14.07 29.74
C SER A 104 -14.18 12.88 28.89
N ILE A 105 -15.41 12.93 28.39
CA ILE A 105 -16.00 11.88 27.56
C ILE A 105 -15.36 11.89 26.16
N VAL A 106 -15.15 13.07 25.58
CA VAL A 106 -14.47 13.22 24.29
C VAL A 106 -13.03 12.71 24.38
N HIS A 107 -12.30 13.09 25.43
CA HIS A 107 -10.94 12.63 25.68
C HIS A 107 -10.89 11.10 25.87
N MET A 108 -11.87 10.52 26.58
CA MET A 108 -11.99 9.07 26.70
C MET A 108 -12.28 8.39 25.36
N ILE A 109 -13.17 8.95 24.53
CA ILE A 109 -13.45 8.41 23.20
C ILE A 109 -12.19 8.46 22.34
N GLN A 110 -11.44 9.57 22.36
CA GLN A 110 -10.20 9.71 21.59
C GLN A 110 -9.09 8.75 22.05
N THR A 111 -9.00 8.45 23.35
CA THR A 111 -8.02 7.48 23.86
C THR A 111 -8.36 6.04 23.52
N VAL A 112 -9.66 5.68 23.54
CA VAL A 112 -10.13 4.33 23.17
C VAL A 112 -10.18 4.13 21.65
N ALA A 113 -10.44 5.20 20.91
CA ALA A 113 -10.66 5.20 19.47
C ALA A 113 -9.87 6.31 18.77
N PRO A 114 -8.53 6.27 18.79
CA PRO A 114 -7.70 7.34 18.23
C PRO A 114 -7.84 7.46 16.70
N SER A 115 -8.32 6.41 16.05
CA SER A 115 -8.61 6.37 14.61
C SER A 115 -9.95 7.00 14.23
N LEU A 116 -10.83 7.26 15.20
CA LEU A 116 -12.10 7.95 14.97
C LEU A 116 -11.87 9.43 15.29
N ASN A 117 -11.91 10.30 14.27
CA ASN A 117 -11.76 11.74 14.45
C ASN A 117 -13.03 12.36 15.06
N VAL A 118 -13.37 11.95 16.29
CA VAL A 118 -14.57 12.40 17.00
C VAL A 118 -14.22 13.68 17.76
N SER A 119 -14.86 14.77 17.35
CA SER A 119 -14.78 16.08 18.01
C SER A 119 -16.01 16.31 18.89
N ALA A 120 -15.90 17.16 19.93
CA ALA A 120 -16.97 17.44 20.89
C ALA A 120 -18.30 17.90 20.25
N GLU A 121 -18.25 18.46 19.05
CA GLU A 121 -19.42 18.86 18.26
C GLU A 121 -20.28 17.66 17.80
N HIS A 122 -19.68 16.47 17.65
CA HIS A 122 -20.34 15.24 17.20
C HIS A 122 -20.79 14.34 18.36
N VAL A 123 -20.55 14.72 19.60
CA VAL A 123 -20.96 13.94 20.78
C VAL A 123 -21.99 14.75 21.57
N SER A 124 -23.27 14.40 21.42
CA SER A 124 -24.34 15.02 22.21
C SER A 124 -24.87 14.05 23.26
N ILE A 125 -24.82 14.47 24.52
CA ILE A 125 -25.39 13.75 25.66
C ILE A 125 -26.63 14.52 26.10
N ILE A 126 -27.80 13.92 25.92
CA ILE A 126 -29.07 14.54 26.31
C ILE A 126 -29.61 13.77 27.51
N GLY A 127 -29.44 14.36 28.69
CA GLY A 127 -30.12 13.97 29.91
C GLY A 127 -31.32 14.90 30.18
N PRO A 128 -32.25 14.52 31.07
CA PRO A 128 -33.46 15.30 31.38
C PRO A 128 -33.17 16.69 31.95
N GLY A 129 -32.03 16.90 32.62
CA GLY A 129 -31.56 18.20 33.10
C GLY A 129 -30.78 19.02 32.07
N GLY A 130 -30.57 18.51 30.85
CA GLY A 130 -29.88 19.21 29.77
C GLY A 130 -28.58 18.54 29.29
N PRO A 131 -27.79 19.23 28.45
CA PRO A 131 -26.57 18.68 27.86
C PRO A 131 -25.55 18.25 28.92
N GLY A 132 -25.15 16.97 28.86
CA GLY A 132 -24.19 16.40 29.79
C GLY A 132 -24.77 16.07 31.18
N ASP A 133 -26.08 16.18 31.42
CA ASP A 133 -26.70 15.75 32.68
C ASP A 133 -26.65 14.21 32.84
N PRO A 134 -26.26 13.65 34.01
CA PRO A 134 -26.19 12.20 34.21
C PRO A 134 -27.59 11.56 34.37
N GLY A 135 -28.64 12.38 34.49
CA GLY A 135 -29.99 11.94 34.87
C GLY A 135 -30.08 11.53 36.34
N GLY A 136 -31.31 11.49 36.86
CA GLY A 136 -31.63 10.92 38.16
C GLY A 136 -31.91 9.41 38.11
N PRO A 137 -32.10 8.76 39.28
CA PRO A 137 -32.47 7.35 39.34
C PRO A 137 -33.76 7.06 38.54
N GLY A 138 -33.67 6.21 37.53
CA GLY A 138 -34.80 5.82 36.68
C GLY A 138 -35.01 6.68 35.43
N GLU A 139 -34.16 7.70 35.21
CA GLU A 139 -34.20 8.51 33.99
C GLU A 139 -33.23 8.01 32.92
N LEU A 140 -33.59 8.25 31.66
CA LEU A 140 -32.81 7.80 30.51
C LEU A 140 -31.88 8.93 30.03
N VAL A 141 -30.64 8.59 29.75
CA VAL A 141 -29.68 9.48 29.09
C VAL A 141 -29.36 8.93 27.71
N THR A 142 -29.49 9.77 26.68
CA THR A 142 -29.17 9.39 25.30
C THR A 142 -27.82 9.96 24.91
N ILE A 143 -26.91 9.09 24.46
CA ILE A 143 -25.60 9.48 23.94
C ILE A 143 -25.63 9.27 22.42
N ARG A 144 -25.46 10.35 21.66
CA ARG A 144 -25.24 10.29 20.21
C ARG A 144 -23.78 10.60 19.95
N VAL A 145 -23.14 9.73 19.17
CA VAL A 145 -21.78 9.91 18.67
C VAL A 145 -21.87 9.83 17.15
N ASP A 146 -21.70 10.96 16.49
CA ASP A 146 -21.60 11.03 15.04
C ASP A 146 -20.11 10.84 14.66
N TYR A 147 -19.86 10.03 13.63
CA TYR A 147 -18.51 9.83 13.10
C TYR A 147 -18.56 9.88 11.58
N ASP A 148 -17.56 10.52 10.98
CA ASP A 148 -17.44 10.58 9.52
C ASP A 148 -16.55 9.43 9.02
N ILE A 149 -16.87 8.93 7.83
CA ILE A 149 -16.11 7.87 7.16
C ILE A 149 -15.38 8.47 5.95
N GLU A 150 -14.11 8.84 6.14
CA GLU A 150 -13.21 9.17 5.03
C GLU A 150 -12.59 7.93 4.36
#